data_AF-A0A952WK26-F1
#
_entry.id   AF-A0A952WK26-F1
#
_cell.length_a   1.000
_cell.length_b   1.000
_cell.length_c   1.000
_cell.angle_alpha   90.00
_cell.angle_beta   90.00
_cell.angle_gamma   90.00
#
_symmetry.space_group_name_H-M   'P 1'
#
loop_
_entity.id
_entity.type
_entity.pdbx_description
1 polymer ?
#
loop_
_entity_poly.entity_id
_entity_poly.type
_entity_poly.pdbx_seq_one_letter_code
_entity_poly.pdbx_strand_id
1 'polypeptide(L)'
;MLLRDHAIFILEISQELPLPLDSVFPFFAAPENLEAITPPWLNFRILTPRPIQMKQGARIDYSIRLRGIPLRWRTEITLFEPPHRFVDLQVRGPYSFWEHTHTFAATSTGTRIMDRVCYLPPKIPLFATLLEQQRIPQCLLQTPAH
;
A
#
# COMPACT_ATOMS: atom_id res chain seq x y z
N MET A 1 28.14 -6.74 20.99
CA MET A 1 27.06 -7.09 20.05
C MET A 1 26.21 -5.84 19.86
N LEU A 2 26.51 -5.04 18.84
CA LEU A 2 25.86 -3.74 18.63
C LEU A 2 24.44 -3.98 18.13
N LEU A 3 23.45 -3.70 18.98
CA LEU A 3 22.08 -3.46 18.54
C LEU A 3 22.17 -2.27 17.58
N ARG A 4 22.10 -2.53 16.27
CA ARG A 4 21.87 -1.45 15.31
C ARG A 4 20.44 -0.99 15.57
N ASP A 5 20.29 0.17 16.18
CA ASP A 5 19.02 0.89 16.20
C ASP A 5 18.60 1.10 14.73
N HIS A 6 17.72 0.23 14.25
CA HIS A 6 17.15 0.38 12.92
C HIS A 6 16.12 1.50 13.04
N ALA A 7 16.52 2.71 12.65
CA ALA A 7 15.58 3.83 12.53
C ALA A 7 14.44 3.41 11.59
N ILE A 8 13.22 3.36 12.13
CA ILE A 8 12.00 3.16 11.34
C ILE A 8 11.79 4.43 10.54
N PHE A 9 11.69 4.29 9.22
CA PHE A 9 11.35 5.38 8.33
C PHE A 9 9.83 5.51 8.26
N ILE A 10 9.36 6.76 8.21
CA ILE A 10 7.94 7.09 8.09
C ILE A 10 7.76 7.93 6.83
N LEU A 11 6.81 7.52 6.00
CA LEU A 11 6.28 8.33 4.90
C LEU A 11 4.81 8.60 5.17
N GLU A 12 4.40 9.85 5.02
CA GLU A 12 3.00 10.25 5.09
C GLU A 12 2.63 11.02 3.82
N ILE A 13 1.52 10.63 3.21
CA ILE A 13 0.96 11.26 2.01
C ILE A 13 -0.52 11.51 2.27
N SER A 14 -1.00 12.69 1.87
CA SER A 14 -2.41 13.04 1.94
C SER A 14 -2.90 13.52 0.58
N GLN A 15 -4.16 13.24 0.28
CA GLN A 15 -4.85 13.74 -0.91
C GLN A 15 -6.34 13.99 -0.64
N GLU A 16 -6.95 14.80 -1.49
CA GLU A 16 -8.37 15.12 -1.46
C GLU A 16 -9.01 14.64 -2.76
N LEU A 17 -10.09 13.88 -2.66
CA LEU A 17 -10.92 13.49 -3.81
C LEU A 17 -12.27 14.19 -3.70
N PRO A 18 -12.79 14.82 -4.78
CA PRO A 18 -14.12 15.42 -4.79
C PRO A 18 -15.23 14.37 -4.96
N LEU A 19 -15.15 13.28 -4.16
CA LEU A 19 -16.06 12.14 -4.18
C LEU A 19 -16.47 11.78 -2.75
N PRO A 20 -17.68 11.24 -2.53
CA PRO A 20 -18.18 10.90 -1.21
C PRO A 20 -17.43 9.69 -0.61
N LEU A 21 -17.28 9.68 0.72
CA LEU A 21 -16.58 8.63 1.46
C LEU A 21 -17.14 7.24 1.16
N ASP A 22 -18.46 7.12 1.05
CA ASP A 22 -19.16 5.87 0.78
C ASP A 22 -18.90 5.30 -0.63
N SER A 23 -18.36 6.11 -1.56
CA SER A 23 -17.87 5.63 -2.85
C SER A 23 -16.37 5.37 -2.82
N VAL A 24 -15.62 6.24 -2.14
CA VAL A 24 -14.16 6.18 -2.08
C VAL A 24 -13.70 4.95 -1.28
N PHE A 25 -14.15 4.79 -0.04
CA PHE A 25 -13.65 3.71 0.82
C PHE A 25 -13.85 2.32 0.19
N PRO A 26 -15.04 1.94 -0.32
CA PRO A 26 -15.22 0.62 -0.92
C PRO A 26 -14.33 0.39 -2.15
N PHE A 27 -14.03 1.44 -2.92
CA PHE A 27 -13.12 1.36 -4.05
C PHE A 27 -11.69 0.99 -3.59
N PHE A 28 -11.19 1.65 -2.55
CA PHE A 28 -9.86 1.37 -1.99
C PHE A 28 -9.78 0.05 -1.23
N ALA A 29 -10.87 -0.34 -0.56
CA ALA A 29 -10.96 -1.58 0.20
C ALA A 29 -11.20 -2.82 -0.67
N ALA A 30 -11.43 -2.67 -1.98
CA ALA A 30 -11.59 -3.78 -2.90
C ALA A 30 -10.23 -4.24 -3.44
N PRO A 31 -9.76 -5.47 -3.11
CA PRO A 31 -8.47 -5.99 -3.57
C PRO A 31 -8.31 -5.95 -5.09
N GLU A 32 -9.39 -6.11 -5.85
CA GLU A 32 -9.42 -6.08 -7.30
C GLU A 32 -9.02 -4.71 -7.88
N ASN A 33 -9.23 -3.63 -7.12
CA ASN A 33 -8.87 -2.27 -7.53
C ASN A 33 -7.42 -1.91 -7.21
N LEU A 34 -6.70 -2.75 -6.44
CA LEU A 34 -5.29 -2.51 -6.11
C LEU A 34 -4.42 -2.32 -7.37
N GLU A 35 -4.73 -3.04 -8.45
CA GLU A 35 -4.04 -2.87 -9.74
C GLU A 35 -4.33 -1.52 -10.39
N ALA A 36 -5.56 -1.01 -10.27
CA ALA A 36 -5.97 0.27 -10.85
C ALA A 36 -5.38 1.48 -10.09
N ILE A 37 -5.16 1.35 -8.77
CA ILE A 37 -4.54 2.40 -7.96
C ILE A 37 -3.02 2.26 -7.86
N THR A 38 -2.43 1.20 -8.42
CA THR A 38 -0.97 1.05 -8.45
C THR A 38 -0.43 1.60 -9.77
N PRO A 39 0.65 2.40 -9.76
CA PRO A 39 1.24 2.89 -11.01
C PRO A 39 1.53 1.78 -12.03
N PRO A 40 1.12 1.93 -13.31
CA PRO A 40 1.20 0.85 -14.31
C PRO A 40 2.61 0.27 -14.52
N TRP A 41 3.65 1.09 -14.32
CA TRP A 41 5.05 0.67 -14.46
C TRP A 41 5.48 -0.39 -13.43
N LEU A 42 4.75 -0.53 -12.31
CA LEU A 42 4.95 -1.61 -11.35
C LEU A 42 4.34 -2.94 -11.80
N ASN A 43 3.52 -2.98 -12.85
CA ASN A 43 2.86 -4.21 -13.36
C ASN A 43 2.33 -5.08 -12.20
N PHE A 44 1.54 -4.45 -11.33
CA PHE A 44 0.95 -5.09 -10.16
C PHE A 44 0.04 -6.23 -10.61
N ARG A 45 0.20 -7.41 -10.01
CA ARG A 45 -0.64 -8.58 -10.31
C ARG A 45 -1.00 -9.30 -9.05
N ILE A 46 -2.29 -9.45 -8.81
CA ILE A 46 -2.81 -10.28 -7.72
C ILE A 46 -2.57 -11.74 -8.07
N LEU A 47 -2.02 -12.49 -7.11
CA LEU A 47 -1.76 -13.92 -7.20
C LEU A 47 -2.75 -14.73 -6.34
N THR A 48 -3.37 -14.13 -5.32
CA THR A 48 -4.44 -14.77 -4.55
C THR A 48 -5.65 -15.09 -5.44
N PRO A 49 -6.19 -16.32 -5.39
CA PRO A 49 -7.43 -16.67 -6.09
C PRO A 49 -8.62 -15.79 -5.66
N ARG A 50 -9.46 -15.43 -6.61
CA ARG A 50 -10.67 -14.63 -6.38
C ARG A 50 -11.87 -15.53 -6.03
N PRO A 51 -12.87 -15.01 -5.29
CA PRO A 51 -12.96 -13.66 -4.72
C PRO A 51 -12.08 -13.47 -3.49
N ILE A 52 -11.58 -12.25 -3.28
CA ILE A 52 -10.81 -11.88 -2.09
C ILE A 52 -11.70 -11.05 -1.18
N GLN A 53 -11.99 -11.55 0.01
CA GLN A 53 -12.73 -10.78 1.01
C GLN A 53 -11.77 -9.90 1.80
N MET A 54 -11.94 -8.58 1.71
CA MET A 54 -11.24 -7.63 2.58
C MET A 54 -11.79 -7.71 4.00
N LYS A 55 -10.94 -8.10 4.95
CA LYS A 55 -11.24 -8.20 6.39
C LYS A 55 -9.95 -8.33 7.18
N GLN A 56 -10.01 -8.10 8.48
CA GLN A 56 -8.90 -8.41 9.38
C GLN A 56 -8.47 -9.89 9.25
N GLY A 57 -7.18 -10.13 9.16
CA GLY A 57 -6.56 -11.44 8.92
C GLY A 57 -6.54 -11.88 7.45
N ALA A 58 -7.14 -11.12 6.52
CA ALA A 58 -7.07 -11.44 5.10
C ALA A 58 -5.63 -11.36 4.59
N ARG A 59 -5.20 -12.35 3.80
CA ARG A 59 -3.86 -12.40 3.21
C ARG A 59 -3.93 -12.24 1.70
N ILE A 60 -3.11 -11.33 1.18
CA ILE A 60 -3.06 -11.01 -0.24
C ILE A 60 -1.65 -11.25 -0.74
N ASP A 61 -1.52 -12.21 -1.66
CA ASP A 61 -0.32 -12.46 -2.43
C ASP A 61 -0.42 -11.69 -3.75
N TYR A 62 0.61 -10.92 -4.06
CA TYR A 62 0.73 -10.17 -5.31
C TYR A 62 2.18 -10.12 -5.79
N SER A 63 2.38 -9.70 -7.03
CA SER A 63 3.70 -9.41 -7.58
C SER A 63 3.76 -8.01 -8.18
N ILE A 64 4.89 -7.35 -8.01
CA ILE A 64 5.25 -6.10 -8.69
C ILE A 64 6.52 -6.31 -9.51
N ARG A 65 6.81 -5.41 -10.44
CA ARG A 65 8.06 -5.36 -11.20
C ARG A 65 8.82 -4.10 -10.86
N LEU A 66 10.04 -4.29 -10.37
CA LEU A 66 10.96 -3.22 -10.06
C LEU A 66 12.07 -3.18 -11.10
N ARG A 67 12.11 -2.14 -11.94
CA ARG A 67 13.06 -2.04 -13.07
C ARG A 67 13.13 -3.35 -13.88
N GLY A 68 11.99 -4.00 -14.11
CA GLY A 68 11.87 -5.26 -14.83
C GLY A 68 12.01 -6.54 -14.01
N ILE A 69 12.50 -6.48 -12.76
CA ILE A 69 12.67 -7.65 -11.89
C ILE A 69 11.36 -7.93 -11.13
N PRO A 70 10.76 -9.13 -11.26
CA PRO A 70 9.55 -9.48 -10.52
C PRO A 70 9.86 -9.70 -9.03
N LEU A 71 9.09 -9.06 -8.16
CA LEU A 71 9.12 -9.23 -6.72
C LEU A 71 7.77 -9.74 -6.25
N ARG A 72 7.78 -10.82 -5.46
CA ARG A 72 6.57 -11.34 -4.81
C ARG A 72 6.42 -10.70 -3.44
N TRP A 73 5.19 -10.38 -3.09
CA TRP A 73 4.82 -9.74 -1.84
C TRP A 73 3.56 -10.40 -1.29
N ARG A 74 3.60 -10.75 -0.01
CA ARG A 74 2.47 -11.18 0.79
C ARG A 74 2.22 -10.17 1.90
N THR A 75 1.02 -9.64 1.95
CA THR A 75 0.54 -8.80 3.06
C THR A 75 -0.59 -9.47 3.82
N GLU A 76 -0.81 -9.04 5.05
CA GLU A 76 -1.95 -9.37 5.89
C GLU A 76 -2.66 -8.09 6.32
N ILE A 77 -3.98 -8.06 6.25
CA ILE A 77 -4.78 -6.94 6.76
C ILE A 77 -4.88 -7.07 8.28
N THR A 78 -4.13 -6.27 9.02
CA THR A 78 -4.07 -6.36 10.49
C THR A 78 -5.20 -5.58 11.18
N LEU A 79 -5.77 -4.60 10.48
CA LEU A 79 -6.92 -3.80 10.93
C LEU A 79 -7.85 -3.52 9.76
N PHE A 80 -9.16 -3.60 9.99
CA PHE A 80 -10.18 -3.26 9.00
C PHE A 80 -11.40 -2.64 9.69
N GLU A 81 -11.54 -1.32 9.57
CA GLU A 81 -12.56 -0.49 10.22
C GLU A 81 -13.28 0.36 9.16
N PRO A 82 -14.19 -0.24 8.38
CA PRO A 82 -14.94 0.50 7.37
C PRO A 82 -15.87 1.55 8.01
N PRO A 83 -16.04 2.73 7.38
CA PRO A 83 -15.39 3.22 6.16
C PRO A 83 -14.12 4.06 6.43
N HIS A 84 -13.47 3.90 7.58
CA HIS A 84 -12.49 4.86 8.08
C HIS A 84 -11.03 4.45 7.87
N ARG A 85 -10.71 3.16 8.00
CA ARG A 85 -9.31 2.74 8.06
C ARG A 85 -9.10 1.27 7.74
N PHE A 86 -7.95 0.97 7.14
CA PHE A 86 -7.39 -0.38 7.16
C PHE A 86 -5.86 -0.34 7.17
N VAL A 87 -5.25 -1.42 7.63
CA VAL A 87 -3.79 -1.56 7.74
C VAL A 87 -3.35 -2.84 7.07
N ASP A 88 -2.39 -2.76 6.15
CA ASP A 88 -1.70 -3.91 5.58
C ASP A 88 -0.27 -4.01 6.11
N LEU A 89 0.07 -5.20 6.62
CA LEU A 89 1.39 -5.53 7.13
C LEU A 89 2.05 -6.54 6.20
N GLN A 90 3.30 -6.29 5.82
CA GLN A 90 4.09 -7.26 5.08
C GLN A 90 4.36 -8.50 5.93
N VAL A 91 3.92 -9.66 5.46
CA VAL A 91 4.29 -10.99 5.98
C VAL A 91 5.57 -11.48 5.29
N ARG A 92 5.68 -11.27 3.98
CA ARG A 92 6.86 -11.61 3.17
C ARG A 92 6.98 -10.63 2.02
N GLY A 93 8.13 -10.00 1.84
CA GLY A 93 8.32 -9.05 0.76
C GLY A 93 9.72 -8.45 0.75
N PRO A 94 9.92 -7.39 -0.05
CA PRO A 94 11.25 -6.84 -0.28
C PRO A 94 11.80 -6.01 0.89
N TYR A 95 10.92 -5.48 1.76
CA TYR A 95 11.34 -4.68 2.90
C TYR A 95 11.72 -5.54 4.10
N SER A 96 12.51 -5.01 5.03
CA SER A 96 12.73 -5.68 6.33
C SER A 96 11.50 -5.59 7.23
N PHE A 97 10.76 -4.49 7.10
CA PHE A 97 9.49 -4.21 7.75
C PHE A 97 8.69 -3.28 6.84
N TRP A 98 7.38 -3.49 6.76
CA TRP A 98 6.47 -2.62 6.04
C TRP A 98 5.08 -2.75 6.66
N GLU A 99 4.57 -1.64 7.16
CA GLU A 99 3.20 -1.45 7.62
C GLU A 99 2.65 -0.23 6.91
N HIS A 100 1.53 -0.39 6.22
CA HIS A 100 0.87 0.67 5.49
C HIS A 100 -0.54 0.87 6.03
N THR A 101 -0.78 2.06 6.56
CA THR A 101 -2.06 2.47 7.12
C THR A 101 -2.75 3.42 6.16
N HIS A 102 -3.98 3.07 5.77
CA HIS A 102 -4.84 3.88 4.92
C HIS A 102 -5.94 4.46 5.80
N THR A 103 -6.13 5.78 5.79
CA THR A 103 -7.19 6.46 6.54
C THR A 103 -8.03 7.33 5.63
N PHE A 104 -9.33 7.37 5.91
CA PHE A 104 -10.34 8.02 5.10
C PHE A 104 -11.24 8.87 5.98
N ALA A 105 -11.43 10.13 5.61
CA ALA A 105 -12.30 11.05 6.32
C ALA A 105 -13.13 11.88 5.33
N ALA A 106 -14.43 12.00 5.60
CA ALA A 106 -15.27 12.93 4.86
C ALA A 106 -14.80 14.37 5.13
N THR A 107 -14.79 15.20 4.09
CA THR A 107 -14.50 16.63 4.15
C THR A 107 -15.67 17.41 3.57
N SER A 108 -15.65 18.75 3.68
CA SER A 108 -16.70 19.59 3.10
C SER A 108 -16.77 19.51 1.57
N THR A 109 -15.71 19.04 0.92
CA THR A 109 -15.58 18.98 -0.55
C THR A 109 -15.50 17.56 -1.09
N GLY A 110 -15.52 16.53 -0.25
CA GLY A 110 -15.40 15.13 -0.66
C GLY A 110 -14.75 14.25 0.40
N THR A 111 -13.65 13.58 0.07
CA THR A 111 -12.95 12.64 0.94
C THR A 111 -11.46 12.94 0.99
N ARG A 112 -10.92 13.07 2.20
CA ARG A 112 -9.49 13.06 2.45
C ARG A 112 -9.02 11.62 2.63
N ILE A 113 -7.96 11.27 1.91
CA ILE A 113 -7.26 10.00 2.07
C ILE A 113 -5.86 10.32 2.59
N MET A 114 -5.44 9.62 3.63
CA MET A 114 -4.11 9.74 4.19
C MET A 114 -3.48 8.36 4.34
N ASP A 115 -2.33 8.20 3.70
CA ASP A 115 -1.51 7.00 3.69
C ASP A 115 -0.28 7.24 4.58
N ARG A 116 -0.06 6.33 5.51
CA ARG A 116 1.11 6.33 6.40
C ARG A 116 1.84 5.00 6.28
N VAL A 117 3.06 5.05 5.79
CA VAL A 117 3.93 3.87 5.63
C VAL A 117 5.05 3.92 6.65
N CYS A 118 5.09 2.94 7.54
CA CYS A 118 6.26 2.65 8.37
C CYS A 118 7.07 1.53 7.73
N TYR A 119 8.34 1.77 7.46
CA TYR A 119 9.17 0.78 6.80
C TYR A 119 10.61 0.75 7.31
N LEU A 120 11.23 -0.42 7.16
CA LEU A 120 12.66 -0.61 7.26
C LEU A 120 13.19 -1.06 5.90
N PRO A 121 14.30 -0.47 5.43
CA PRO A 121 14.83 -0.77 4.10
C PRO A 121 15.16 -2.26 3.95
N PRO A 122 15.20 -2.76 2.71
CA PRO A 122 15.62 -4.14 2.41
C PRO A 122 16.94 -4.51 3.07
N LYS A 123 17.06 -5.75 3.57
CA LYS A 123 18.33 -6.26 4.12
C LYS A 123 19.42 -6.45 3.06
N ILE A 124 19.03 -6.52 1.78
CA ILE A 124 19.94 -6.75 0.67
C ILE A 124 20.32 -5.39 0.05
N PRO A 125 21.60 -4.95 0.11
CA PRO A 125 22.02 -3.60 -0.30
C PRO A 125 21.67 -3.23 -1.74
N LEU A 126 21.67 -4.20 -2.66
CA LEU A 126 21.26 -3.98 -4.05
C LEU A 126 19.79 -3.57 -4.15
N PHE A 127 18.91 -4.11 -3.30
CA PHE A 127 17.51 -3.72 -3.27
C PHE A 127 17.27 -2.44 -2.47
N ALA A 128 18.13 -2.14 -1.48
CA ALA A 128 18.03 -0.92 -0.69
C ALA A 128 18.13 0.34 -1.56
N THR A 129 19.16 0.47 -2.39
CA THR A 129 19.32 1.63 -3.28
C THR A 129 18.22 1.71 -4.35
N LEU A 130 17.71 0.56 -4.82
CA LEU A 130 16.64 0.49 -5.81
C LEU A 130 15.28 0.95 -5.26
N LEU A 131 14.98 0.62 -4.00
CA LEU A 131 13.72 0.94 -3.33
C LEU A 131 13.76 2.29 -2.60
N GLU A 132 14.93 2.77 -2.21
CA GLU A 132 15.12 4.08 -1.57
C GLU A 132 15.11 5.24 -2.58
N GLN A 133 15.55 4.99 -3.82
CA GLN A 133 15.37 5.93 -4.94
C GLN A 133 13.94 5.99 -5.46
N GLN A 134 13.10 5.04 -5.04
CA GLN A 134 11.66 5.17 -5.22
C GLN A 134 11.15 5.98 -4.07
N ARG A 135 10.92 7.27 -4.33
CA ARG A 135 9.93 8.05 -3.59
C ARG A 135 8.69 7.17 -3.48
N ILE A 136 8.53 6.55 -2.32
CA ILE A 136 7.49 5.56 -2.00
C ILE A 136 6.15 6.18 -2.38
N PRO A 137 5.29 5.42 -3.06
CA PRO A 137 4.81 5.79 -4.37
C PRO A 137 3.92 7.03 -4.35
N GLN A 138 3.96 7.79 -5.45
CA GLN A 138 2.81 8.54 -5.96
C GLN A 138 1.67 7.53 -6.21
N CYS A 139 1.13 6.92 -5.16
CA CYS A 139 0.13 5.89 -5.28
C CYS A 139 -1.15 6.48 -5.88
N LEU A 140 -1.37 7.80 -5.83
CA LEU A 140 -2.69 8.34 -6.13
C LEU A 140 -2.73 9.70 -6.87
N LEU A 141 -1.64 10.10 -7.55
CA LEU A 141 -1.73 11.25 -8.49
C LEU A 141 -2.30 10.88 -9.86
N GLN A 142 -2.78 9.65 -10.03
CA GLN A 142 -3.57 9.25 -11.19
C GLN A 142 -4.97 8.92 -10.70
N THR A 143 -5.77 9.97 -10.49
CA THR A 143 -7.23 9.83 -10.58
C THR A 143 -7.55 9.05 -11.86
N PRO A 144 -8.38 8.00 -11.82
CA PRO A 144 -8.97 7.51 -13.05
C PRO A 144 -9.74 8.70 -13.66
N ALA A 145 -9.21 9.24 -14.75
CA ALA A 145 -10.07 9.90 -15.70
C ALA A 145 -10.94 8.78 -16.25
N HIS A 146 -12.21 8.74 -15.87
CA HIS A 146 -13.39 8.31 -16.65
C HIS A 146 -14.58 8.11 -15.71
#